data_AF-A0A1U7PKN0-F1
#
_entry.id   AF-A0A1U7PKN0-F1
#
_cell.length_a   1.000
_cell.length_b   1.000
_cell.length_c   1.000
_cell.angle_alpha   90.00
_cell.angle_beta   90.00
_cell.angle_gamma   90.00
#
_symmetry.space_group_name_H-M   'P 1'
#
loop_
_entity.id
_entity.type
_entity.pdbx_description
1 polymer ?
#
loop_
_entity_poly.entity_id
_entity_poly.type
_entity_poly.pdbx_seq_one_letter_code
_entity_poly.pdbx_strand_id
1 'polypeptide(L)'
;MNLISERELDDVVAWKLGVLYAGWSDDWEFIVRLESDSPVQLEDDDALRYAWIIAKRRRCKVLRSIGPVESGTGEMLYERTFRFARWE
;
A
#
# COMPACT_ATOMS: atom_id res chain seq x y z
N MET A 1 -7.69 10.08 -19.47
CA MET A 1 -7.99 9.26 -18.27
C MET A 1 -7.05 8.08 -18.34
N ASN A 2 -5.86 8.15 -17.69
CA ASN A 2 -4.90 7.05 -17.76
C ASN A 2 -5.34 5.96 -16.79
N LEU A 3 -6.02 4.95 -17.35
CA LEU A 3 -6.13 3.62 -16.78
C LEU A 3 -4.72 3.04 -16.80
N ILE A 4 -4.01 3.09 -15.68
CA ILE A 4 -2.88 2.19 -15.46
C ILE A 4 -3.49 0.79 -15.53
N SER A 5 -3.10 0.03 -16.55
CA SER A 5 -3.66 -1.28 -16.84
C SER A 5 -3.34 -2.23 -15.69
N GLU A 6 -4.21 -3.19 -15.38
CA GLU A 6 -3.94 -4.23 -14.37
C GLU A 6 -2.60 -4.95 -14.64
N ARG A 7 -2.18 -5.02 -15.90
CA ARG A 7 -0.86 -5.51 -16.35
C ARG A 7 0.34 -4.71 -15.83
N GLU A 8 0.24 -3.38 -15.72
CA GLU A 8 1.36 -2.56 -15.23
C GLU A 8 1.55 -2.66 -13.71
N LEU A 9 0.52 -3.09 -12.98
CA LEU A 9 0.61 -3.39 -11.55
C LEU A 9 1.25 -4.74 -11.28
N ASP A 10 1.00 -5.73 -12.14
CA ASP A 10 1.70 -7.02 -12.10
C ASP A 10 3.20 -6.83 -12.37
N ASP A 11 3.58 -6.03 -13.37
CA ASP A 11 5.00 -5.89 -13.74
C ASP A 11 5.85 -5.10 -12.71
N VAL A 12 5.26 -4.17 -11.95
CA VAL A 12 6.01 -3.37 -10.95
C VAL A 12 6.18 -4.10 -9.61
N VAL A 13 5.28 -5.02 -9.25
CA VAL A 13 5.15 -5.47 -7.85
C VAL A 13 5.09 -6.98 -7.66
N ALA A 14 4.83 -7.77 -8.71
CA ALA A 14 4.35 -9.15 -8.55
C ALA A 14 5.18 -10.06 -7.64
N TRP A 15 6.48 -9.83 -7.44
CA TRP A 15 7.33 -10.77 -6.70
C TRP A 15 7.92 -10.24 -5.37
N LYS A 16 7.58 -9.03 -4.91
CA LYS A 16 8.25 -8.42 -3.74
C LYS A 16 7.33 -8.01 -2.58
N LEU A 17 6.10 -7.60 -2.86
CA LEU A 17 5.20 -7.04 -1.86
C LEU A 17 3.86 -7.77 -1.86
N GLY A 18 3.42 -8.23 -0.69
CA GLY A 18 2.06 -8.72 -0.44
C GLY A 18 1.14 -7.60 0.04
N VAL A 19 -0.18 -7.76 -0.18
CA VAL A 19 -1.20 -6.91 0.45
C VAL A 19 -1.80 -7.67 1.62
N LEU A 20 -1.36 -7.33 2.84
CA LEU A 20 -1.89 -7.92 4.07
C LEU A 20 -3.30 -7.39 4.39
N TYR A 21 -3.55 -6.11 4.13
CA TYR A 21 -4.85 -5.48 4.39
C TYR A 21 -5.12 -4.28 3.49
N ALA A 22 -6.37 -4.12 3.06
CA ALA A 22 -6.85 -2.90 2.41
C ALA A 22 -8.31 -2.62 2.81
N GLY A 23 -8.55 -1.55 3.55
CA GLY A 23 -9.87 -1.27 4.10
C GLY A 23 -10.01 0.09 4.76
N TRP A 24 -11.19 0.36 5.31
CA TRP A 24 -11.49 1.61 6.00
C TRP A 24 -11.22 1.46 7.49
N SER A 25 -10.63 2.49 8.08
CA SER A 25 -10.59 2.70 9.53
C SER A 25 -11.86 3.40 10.02
N ASP A 26 -12.06 3.38 11.33
CA ASP A 26 -13.14 4.10 12.01
C ASP A 26 -13.01 5.63 11.86
N ASP A 27 -11.80 6.14 11.62
CA ASP A 27 -11.49 7.56 11.41
C ASP A 27 -11.67 8.01 9.95
N TRP A 28 -12.39 7.24 9.13
CA TRP A 28 -12.62 7.52 7.70
C TRP A 28 -11.34 7.60 6.85
N GLU A 29 -10.24 7.04 7.33
CA GLU A 29 -9.04 6.85 6.52
C GLU A 29 -9.08 5.48 5.84
N PHE A 30 -8.66 5.45 4.58
CA PHE A 30 -8.40 4.22 3.85
C PHE A 30 -6.98 3.74 4.12
N ILE A 31 -6.87 2.58 4.76
CA ILE A 31 -5.62 1.96 5.16
C ILE A 31 -5.23 0.92 4.12
N VAL A 32 -3.98 0.96 3.69
CA VAL A 32 -3.32 -0.12 2.95
C VAL A 32 -2.14 -0.60 3.76
N ARG A 33 -2.10 -1.90 4.08
CA ARG A 33 -0.97 -2.55 4.74
C ARG A 33 -0.32 -3.50 3.75
N LEU A 34 0.98 -3.27 3.53
CA LEU A 34 1.81 -4.12 2.69
C LEU A 34 2.72 -4.96 3.56
N GLU A 35 3.08 -6.14 3.08
CA GLU A 35 4.04 -7.04 3.71
C GLU A 35 5.15 -7.43 2.72
N SER A 36 6.33 -7.77 3.25
CA SER A 36 7.51 -8.17 2.48
C SER A 36 8.48 -9.00 3.34
N ASP A 37 9.27 -9.85 2.71
CA ASP A 37 10.41 -10.52 3.37
C ASP A 37 11.62 -9.60 3.57
N SER A 38 11.58 -8.37 3.05
CA SER A 38 12.65 -7.39 3.18
C SER A 38 12.12 -6.02 3.61
N PRO A 39 12.67 -5.42 4.69
CA PRO A 39 12.22 -4.10 5.15
C PRO A 39 12.55 -3.01 4.13
N VAL A 40 13.65 -3.17 3.38
CA VAL A 40 14.09 -2.22 2.34
C VAL A 40 13.04 -2.10 1.24
N GLN A 41 12.35 -3.19 0.90
CA GLN A 41 11.31 -3.17 -0.13
C GLN A 41 10.07 -2.38 0.32
N LEU A 42 9.78 -2.35 1.62
CA LEU A 42 8.70 -1.55 2.20
C LEU A 42 9.09 -0.08 2.39
N GLU A 43 10.40 0.21 2.42
CA GLU A 43 10.95 1.55 2.47
C GLU A 43 11.04 2.23 1.10
N ASP A 44 11.07 1.45 0.04
CA ASP A 44 11.14 1.91 -1.35
C ASP A 44 9.91 2.75 -1.77
N ASP A 45 10.13 3.71 -2.66
CA ASP A 45 9.08 4.52 -3.30
C ASP A 45 8.04 3.63 -4.03
N ASP A 46 8.46 2.46 -4.51
CA ASP A 46 7.57 1.51 -5.19
C ASP A 46 6.50 0.94 -4.25
N ALA A 47 6.80 0.76 -2.95
CA ALA A 47 5.78 0.34 -1.97
C ALA A 47 4.71 1.43 -1.78
N LEU A 48 5.13 2.70 -1.72
CA LEU A 48 4.20 3.82 -1.65
C LEU A 48 3.36 3.92 -2.94
N ARG A 49 3.98 3.79 -4.12
CA ARG A 49 3.25 3.79 -5.39
C ARG A 49 2.21 2.69 -5.44
N TYR A 50 2.57 1.48 -5.00
CA TYR A 50 1.64 0.35 -4.97
C TYR A 50 0.45 0.63 -4.03
N ALA A 51 0.72 1.07 -2.80
CA ALA A 51 -0.33 1.43 -1.85
C ALA A 51 -1.23 2.56 -2.38
N TRP A 52 -0.64 3.56 -3.05
CA TRP A 52 -1.38 4.66 -3.67
C TRP A 52 -2.29 4.19 -4.79
N ILE A 53 -1.87 3.23 -5.62
CA ILE A 53 -2.72 2.68 -6.68
C ILE A 53 -3.94 1.96 -6.08
N ILE A 54 -3.74 1.18 -5.02
CA ILE A 54 -4.82 0.52 -4.28
C ILE A 54 -5.79 1.57 -3.70
N ALA A 55 -5.28 2.61 -3.04
CA ALA A 55 -6.09 3.68 -2.47
C ALA A 55 -6.86 4.50 -3.52
N LYS A 56 -6.23 4.78 -4.67
CA LYS A 56 -6.83 5.53 -5.78
C LYS A 56 -8.05 4.83 -6.37
N ARG A 57 -8.05 3.49 -6.43
CA ARG A 57 -9.23 2.69 -6.83
C ARG A 57 -10.44 2.91 -5.91
N ARG A 58 -10.22 3.34 -4.66
CA ARG A 58 -11.25 3.71 -3.69
C ARG A 58 -11.50 5.22 -3.58
N ARG A 59 -11.01 6.00 -4.56
CA ARG A 59 -11.10 7.48 -4.60
C ARG A 59 -10.38 8.16 -3.41
N CYS A 60 -9.46 7.48 -2.75
CA CYS A 60 -8.61 8.05 -1.71
C CYS A 60 -7.28 8.41 -2.33
N LYS A 61 -7.00 9.70 -2.49
CA LYS A 61 -5.85 10.21 -3.25
C LYS A 61 -4.86 11.01 -2.41
N VAL A 62 -5.24 11.35 -1.18
CA VAL A 62 -4.44 12.17 -0.27
C VAL A 62 -3.72 11.22 0.68
N LEU A 63 -2.40 11.13 0.59
CA LEU A 63 -1.59 10.41 1.58
C LEU A 63 -1.59 11.23 2.88
N ARG A 64 -2.02 10.62 3.99
CA ARG A 64 -2.05 11.24 5.32
C ARG A 64 -0.83 10.90 6.15
N SER A 65 -0.48 9.62 6.20
CA SER A 65 0.68 9.15 6.93
C SER A 65 1.24 7.86 6.35
N ILE A 66 2.53 7.65 6.60
CA ILE A 66 3.21 6.39 6.38
C ILE A 66 3.72 5.93 7.75
N GLY A 67 3.34 4.73 8.15
CA GLY A 67 3.80 4.09 9.38
C GLY A 67 5.27 3.65 9.30
N PRO A 68 5.87 3.29 10.45
CA PRO A 68 7.16 2.61 10.46
C PRO A 68 7.05 1.24 9.79
N VAL A 69 8.20 0.67 9.41
CA VAL A 69 8.28 -0.76 9.10
C VAL A 69 8.28 -1.52 10.42
N GLU A 70 7.42 -2.52 10.52
CA GLU A 70 7.23 -3.35 11.71
C GLU A 70 7.52 -4.81 11.36
N SER A 71 7.75 -5.64 12.37
CA SER A 71 7.79 -7.09 12.17
C SER A 71 6.41 -7.57 11.72
N GLY A 72 6.39 -8.32 10.63
CA GLY A 72 5.18 -8.86 10.03
C GLY A 72 4.50 -9.87 10.94
N THR A 73 3.18 -9.91 10.87
CA THR A 73 2.35 -10.91 11.55
C THR A 73 1.81 -11.99 10.60
N GLY A 74 2.08 -11.85 9.29
CA GLY A 74 1.61 -12.72 8.22
C GLY A 74 2.65 -13.74 7.75
N GLU A 75 2.56 -14.13 6.47
CA GLU A 75 3.50 -15.09 5.84
C GLU A 75 4.88 -14.47 5.62
N MET A 76 4.95 -13.13 5.53
CA MET A 76 6.17 -12.37 5.32
C MET A 76 6.68 -11.71 6.62
N LEU A 77 7.99 -11.45 6.67
CA LEU A 77 8.68 -11.03 7.90
C LEU A 77 8.49 -9.57 8.32
N TYR A 78 8.05 -8.70 7.41
CA TYR A 78 7.95 -7.27 7.65
C TYR A 78 6.63 -6.73 7.11
N GLU A 79 6.06 -5.71 7.77
CA GLU A 79 4.86 -5.02 7.33
C GLU A 79 5.00 -3.49 7.42
N ARG A 80 4.25 -2.77 6.59
CA ARG A 80 4.18 -1.31 6.63
C ARG A 80 2.79 -0.81 6.29
N THR A 81 2.32 0.16 7.08
CA THR A 81 0.98 0.75 6.93
C THR A 81 1.04 2.10 6.22
N PHE A 82 0.17 2.29 5.22
CA PHE A 82 -0.04 3.54 4.50
C PHE A 82 -1.49 4.00 4.71
N ARG A 83 -1.69 5.27 5.09
CA ARG A 83 -3.02 5.83 5.36
C ARG A 83 -3.37 6.91 4.36
N PHE A 84 -4.57 6.83 3.79
CA PHE A 84 -5.06 7.74 2.77
C PHE A 84 -6.41 8.31 3.13
N ALA A 85 -6.68 9.55 2.71
CA ALA A 85 -8.00 10.18 2.80
C ALA A 85 -8.60 10.43 1.42
N ARG A 86 -9.92 10.63 1.40
CA ARG A 86 -10.60 11.21 0.23
C ARG A 86 -10.14 12.66 0.03
N TRP A 87 -10.13 13.09 -1.22
CA TRP A 87 -10.00 14.50 -1.54
C TRP A 87 -11.29 15.20 -1.07
N GLU A 88 -11.17 16.24 -0.25
CA GLU A 88 -12.30 17.11 0.14
C GLU A 88 -12.69 18.04 -1.01
#